data_AF-A0A0E0RCN1-F1
#
_entry.id   AF-A0A0E0RCN1-F1
#
_cell.length_a   1.000
_cell.length_b   1.000
_cell.length_c   1.000
_cell.angle_alpha   90.00
_cell.angle_beta   90.00
_cell.angle_gamma   90.00
#
_symmetry.space_group_name_H-M   'P 1'
#
loop_
_entity.id
_entity.type
_entity.pdbx_description
1 polymer ?
#
loop_
_entity_poly.entity_id
_entity_poly.type
_entity_poly.pdbx_seq_one_letter_code
_entity_poly.pdbx_strand_id
1 'polypeptide(L)'
;MATASSPASVQDYPDLQEDDDDDFQDDDDDDLDDEDEEDDDQEPSPSPSDEARLESVLRRLTAEEVRIRVHDVEIRGCCRTRRAAVEAAVGSDLPRAATVRDLVRAAAAAADRIRRLGAFDTVSITLDAAPPGIPGNAAVIVLVDVAEARGRAAGELGIFANKGTRSCSVQGSVKLKNLFGYCETWDASGDLGLDQTVELSTGVAIPRIGAIPTPLVARISFLSEDWLKSSLKEHMMGVSVGLLSTMNHNLAYNLSWRTITDRALMSSNSIRGQLGHSLLSSIKYAYKVDQRDSRIRPTRGYAYLFSSQVGGLAPESKDARYIRQEIDLRVALPLGVLNGAVNAGVAAGIIHPLARGSTGSISPLSEQFYLGGNRSLMCRLGGPSSLL
;
A
#
# COMPACT_ATOMS: atom_id res chain seq x y z
N MET A 1 22.50 47.50 -64.35
CA MET A 1 21.63 47.92 -63.25
C MET A 1 22.31 47.43 -61.96
N ALA A 2 23.24 48.17 -61.36
CA ALA A 2 23.04 49.32 -60.45
C ALA A 2 21.99 48.98 -59.37
N THR A 3 22.22 48.99 -58.05
CA THR A 3 23.28 49.56 -57.18
C THR A 3 23.03 49.06 -55.73
N ALA A 4 24.11 48.93 -54.93
CA ALA A 4 24.34 49.27 -53.49
C ALA A 4 23.21 49.05 -52.43
N SER A 5 23.42 48.71 -51.14
CA SER A 5 24.48 49.05 -50.17
C SER A 5 24.20 48.34 -48.81
N SER A 6 25.24 47.99 -48.04
CA SER A 6 25.25 47.86 -46.56
C SER A 6 25.52 49.24 -45.91
N PRO A 7 25.56 49.50 -44.56
CA PRO A 7 25.66 48.58 -43.39
C PRO A 7 24.92 48.99 -42.06
N ALA A 8 25.01 48.08 -41.06
CA ALA A 8 25.11 48.22 -39.58
C ALA A 8 24.26 49.23 -38.74
N SER A 9 23.63 48.74 -37.66
CA SER A 9 23.84 49.22 -36.27
C SER A 9 23.05 48.44 -35.18
N VAL A 10 23.66 48.43 -34.00
CA VAL A 10 23.39 47.83 -32.67
C VAL A 10 22.22 48.50 -31.87
N GLN A 11 21.77 47.84 -30.77
CA GLN A 11 20.95 48.31 -29.61
C GLN A 11 19.42 48.42 -29.83
N ASP A 12 18.50 48.12 -28.91
CA ASP A 12 18.48 48.01 -27.44
C ASP A 12 17.31 47.12 -26.96
N TYR A 13 17.41 46.55 -25.76
CA TYR A 13 16.30 45.93 -25.00
C TYR A 13 15.49 47.03 -24.28
N PRO A 14 14.17 46.90 -24.07
CA PRO A 14 13.49 47.62 -23.00
C PRO A 14 13.21 46.70 -21.81
N ASP A 15 13.80 47.08 -20.67
CA ASP A 15 13.28 46.85 -19.33
C ASP A 15 11.88 47.48 -19.18
N LEU A 16 10.95 46.78 -18.52
CA LEU A 16 9.82 47.41 -17.86
C LEU A 16 9.69 46.80 -16.46
N GLN A 17 10.04 47.63 -15.48
CA GLN A 17 9.78 47.46 -14.06
C GLN A 17 8.31 47.83 -13.73
N GLU A 18 7.94 47.34 -12.55
CA GLU A 18 6.74 47.48 -11.73
C GLU A 18 6.12 48.88 -11.66
N ASP A 19 4.80 48.92 -11.42
CA ASP A 19 4.03 49.86 -10.58
C ASP A 19 2.60 49.23 -10.49
N ASP A 20 2.22 48.65 -9.35
CA ASP A 20 1.52 49.23 -8.18
C ASP A 20 -0.02 49.34 -8.34
N ASP A 21 -0.69 48.67 -7.39
CA ASP A 21 -1.98 48.93 -6.74
C ASP A 21 -3.26 49.22 -7.56
N ASP A 22 -4.29 48.38 -7.34
CA ASP A 22 -5.69 48.82 -7.21
C ASP A 22 -6.52 47.76 -6.45
N ASP A 23 -6.77 48.06 -5.17
CA ASP A 23 -7.86 47.50 -4.35
C ASP A 23 -9.21 48.01 -4.88
N PHE A 24 -10.18 47.12 -5.14
CA PHE A 24 -11.61 47.48 -5.12
C PHE A 24 -12.46 46.34 -4.54
N GLN A 25 -13.39 46.81 -3.72
CA GLN A 25 -14.20 46.14 -2.70
C GLN A 25 -15.37 45.30 -3.22
N ASP A 26 -15.87 44.53 -2.25
CA ASP A 26 -17.12 43.77 -2.15
C ASP A 26 -18.40 44.50 -2.61
N ASP A 27 -19.50 43.71 -2.64
CA ASP A 27 -20.95 44.00 -2.82
C ASP A 27 -21.47 43.23 -4.07
N ASP A 28 -22.50 42.39 -4.07
CA ASP A 28 -23.57 42.05 -3.13
C ASP A 28 -24.27 40.74 -3.60
N ASP A 29 -24.88 40.06 -2.63
CA ASP A 29 -26.19 39.37 -2.64
C ASP A 29 -26.58 38.37 -3.74
N ASP A 30 -26.75 37.11 -3.33
CA ASP A 30 -27.87 36.27 -3.78
C ASP A 30 -28.18 35.25 -2.67
N ASP A 31 -29.01 35.68 -1.71
CA ASP A 31 -29.68 34.81 -0.74
C ASP A 31 -30.72 33.94 -1.47
N LEU A 32 -30.51 32.63 -1.50
CA LEU A 32 -31.54 31.65 -1.82
C LEU A 32 -31.85 30.86 -0.54
N ASP A 33 -32.96 31.24 0.10
CA ASP A 33 -33.60 30.51 1.18
C ASP A 33 -34.10 29.14 0.67
N ASP A 34 -33.33 28.08 0.91
CA ASP A 34 -33.83 26.71 0.90
C ASP A 34 -34.31 26.36 2.32
N GLU A 35 -35.63 26.47 2.53
CA GLU A 35 -36.31 25.94 3.72
C GLU A 35 -36.29 24.40 3.67
N ASP A 36 -35.21 23.79 4.15
CA ASP A 36 -35.17 22.36 4.46
C ASP A 36 -35.83 22.13 5.84
N GLU A 37 -37.07 21.62 5.84
CA GLU A 37 -37.69 21.02 7.02
C GLU A 37 -36.89 19.78 7.46
N GLU A 38 -35.96 19.96 8.40
CA GLU A 38 -35.25 18.87 9.07
C GLU A 38 -36.22 18.15 10.03
N ASP A 39 -36.74 17.00 9.60
CA ASP A 39 -37.35 16.00 10.49
C ASP A 39 -36.25 15.43 11.42
N ASP A 40 -36.16 16.03 12.60
CA ASP A 40 -35.12 15.84 13.61
C ASP A 40 -35.36 14.56 14.44
N ASP A 41 -35.28 13.38 13.80
CA ASP A 41 -35.22 12.09 14.50
C ASP A 41 -33.76 11.76 14.91
N GLN A 42 -33.15 12.66 15.68
CA GLN A 42 -31.82 12.46 16.26
C GLN A 42 -31.94 11.62 17.55
N GLU A 43 -31.52 10.36 17.50
CA GLU A 43 -31.34 9.58 18.74
C GLU A 43 -30.39 10.32 19.71
N PRO A 44 -30.75 10.47 20.99
CA PRO A 44 -29.98 11.27 21.93
C PRO A 44 -28.59 10.66 22.16
N SER A 45 -27.54 11.46 21.92
CA SER A 45 -26.17 11.09 22.27
C SER A 45 -26.04 10.88 23.78
N PRO A 46 -25.37 9.79 24.24
CA PRO A 46 -25.33 9.44 25.65
C PRO A 46 -24.57 10.49 26.46
N SER A 47 -25.11 10.84 27.64
CA SER A 47 -24.45 11.80 28.52
C SER A 47 -23.12 11.24 29.06
N PRO A 48 -22.12 12.08 29.38
CA PRO A 48 -20.84 11.63 29.95
C PRO A 48 -21.00 10.80 31.24
N SER A 49 -22.12 11.00 31.95
CA SER A 49 -22.45 10.27 33.17
C SER A 49 -22.96 8.85 32.90
N ASP A 50 -23.59 8.63 31.76
CA ASP A 50 -24.12 7.33 31.36
C ASP A 50 -23.01 6.44 30.77
N GLU A 51 -22.06 7.02 30.03
CA GLU A 51 -20.86 6.31 29.60
C GLU A 51 -20.06 5.77 30.78
N ALA A 52 -19.78 6.62 31.78
CA ALA A 52 -19.05 6.22 32.98
C ALA A 52 -19.77 5.11 33.77
N ARG A 53 -21.11 5.15 33.80
CA ARG A 53 -21.93 4.09 34.40
C ARG A 53 -21.84 2.80 33.60
N LEU A 54 -21.95 2.86 32.28
CA LEU A 54 -21.85 1.71 31.39
C LEU A 54 -20.49 1.02 31.50
N GLU A 55 -19.41 1.79 31.53
CA GLU A 55 -18.05 1.28 31.75
C GLU A 55 -17.91 0.59 33.10
N SER A 56 -18.51 1.14 34.16
CA SER A 56 -18.47 0.54 35.49
C SER A 56 -19.20 -0.82 35.54
N VAL A 57 -20.32 -0.94 34.82
CA VAL A 57 -21.09 -2.18 34.70
C VAL A 57 -20.34 -3.21 33.86
N LEU A 58 -19.80 -2.80 32.71
CA LEU A 58 -18.96 -3.67 31.88
C LEU A 58 -17.74 -4.18 32.64
N ARG A 59 -17.09 -3.34 33.45
CA ARG A 59 -15.95 -3.76 34.28
C ARG A 59 -16.35 -4.81 35.33
N ARG A 60 -17.55 -4.69 35.90
CA ARG A 60 -18.08 -5.68 36.86
C ARG A 60 -18.47 -6.98 36.17
N LEU A 61 -19.16 -6.91 35.03
CA LEU A 61 -19.59 -8.08 34.25
C LEU A 61 -18.44 -8.83 33.56
N THR A 62 -17.30 -8.15 33.36
CA THR A 62 -16.07 -8.81 32.88
C THR A 62 -15.24 -9.41 34.02
N ALA A 63 -15.41 -8.90 35.26
CA ALA A 63 -14.77 -9.44 36.45
C ALA A 63 -15.54 -10.63 37.06
N GLU A 64 -16.87 -10.59 37.02
CA GLU A 64 -17.76 -11.68 37.44
C GLU A 64 -18.07 -12.56 36.22
N GLU A 65 -17.85 -13.88 36.31
CA GLU A 65 -18.08 -14.80 35.18
C GLU A 65 -19.58 -15.06 34.95
N VAL A 66 -20.27 -14.09 34.34
CA VAL A 66 -21.66 -14.21 33.93
C VAL A 66 -21.74 -15.05 32.66
N ARG A 67 -22.45 -16.19 32.74
CA ARG A 67 -22.70 -17.07 31.60
C ARG A 67 -23.79 -16.50 30.72
N ILE A 68 -23.54 -16.46 29.43
CA ILE A 68 -24.47 -15.98 28.40
C ILE A 68 -24.46 -16.92 27.20
N ARG A 69 -25.51 -16.85 26.40
CA ARG A 69 -25.62 -17.60 25.14
C ARG A 69 -26.03 -16.64 24.03
N VAL A 70 -25.22 -16.56 22.98
CA VAL A 70 -25.59 -15.84 21.76
C VAL A 70 -26.64 -16.66 21.01
N HIS A 71 -27.81 -16.07 20.79
CA HIS A 71 -28.88 -16.72 20.03
C HIS A 71 -28.71 -16.48 18.53
N ASP A 72 -28.53 -15.23 18.13
CA ASP A 72 -28.40 -14.83 16.74
C ASP A 72 -27.44 -13.65 16.58
N VAL A 73 -26.88 -13.52 15.37
CA VAL A 73 -26.03 -12.40 14.97
C VAL A 73 -26.63 -11.75 13.73
N GLU A 74 -27.22 -10.57 13.90
CA GLU A 74 -27.81 -9.82 12.81
C GLU A 74 -26.82 -8.77 12.29
N ILE A 75 -26.64 -8.72 10.98
CA ILE A 75 -25.79 -7.70 10.32
C ILE A 75 -26.69 -6.71 9.59
N ARG A 76 -26.49 -5.41 9.82
CA ARG A 76 -27.25 -4.30 9.24
C ARG A 76 -26.32 -3.28 8.58
N GLY A 77 -26.87 -2.49 7.65
CA GLY A 77 -26.14 -1.42 6.95
C GLY A 77 -25.26 -1.86 5.76
N CYS A 78 -25.33 -3.15 5.37
CA CYS A 78 -24.73 -3.65 4.13
C CYS A 78 -25.62 -3.32 2.92
N CYS A 79 -25.45 -2.13 2.33
CA CYS A 79 -26.19 -1.73 1.13
C CYS A 79 -25.54 -2.24 -0.16
N ARG A 80 -24.21 -2.12 -0.30
CA ARG A 80 -23.45 -2.45 -1.52
C ARG A 80 -22.57 -3.68 -1.32
N THR A 81 -22.08 -3.88 -0.11
CA THR A 81 -21.24 -5.00 0.28
C THR A 81 -22.08 -6.24 0.47
N ARG A 82 -21.61 -7.38 -0.04
CA ARG A 82 -22.31 -8.64 0.17
C ARG A 82 -22.23 -9.02 1.64
N ARG A 83 -23.39 -9.31 2.24
CA ARG A 83 -23.49 -9.78 3.64
C ARG A 83 -22.54 -10.93 3.95
N ALA A 84 -22.40 -11.89 3.02
CA ALA A 84 -21.49 -13.02 3.16
C ALA A 84 -20.02 -12.63 3.43
N ALA A 85 -19.55 -11.48 2.91
CA ALA A 85 -18.19 -10.99 3.16
C ALA A 85 -18.03 -10.51 4.62
N VAL A 86 -19.06 -9.85 5.16
CA VAL A 86 -19.09 -9.39 6.55
C VAL A 86 -19.29 -10.57 7.51
N GLU A 87 -20.21 -11.49 7.20
CA GLU A 87 -20.43 -12.73 7.97
C GLU A 87 -19.15 -13.55 8.08
N ALA A 88 -18.40 -13.67 6.98
CA ALA A 88 -17.10 -14.31 7.00
C ALA A 88 -16.14 -13.60 7.98
N ALA A 89 -16.08 -12.27 7.95
CA ALA A 89 -15.20 -11.47 8.81
C ALA A 89 -15.60 -11.49 10.30
N VAL A 90 -16.89 -11.61 10.63
CA VAL A 90 -17.39 -11.80 12.00
C VAL A 90 -16.79 -13.08 12.60
N GLY A 91 -16.74 -14.16 11.82
CA GLY A 91 -16.12 -15.44 12.21
C GLY A 91 -16.93 -16.25 13.21
N SER A 92 -16.43 -17.44 13.58
CA SER A 92 -17.15 -18.39 14.46
C SER A 92 -17.01 -18.10 15.96
N ASP A 93 -16.15 -17.16 16.34
CA ASP A 93 -15.82 -16.90 17.75
C ASP A 93 -16.95 -16.13 18.46
N LEU A 94 -17.62 -15.24 17.73
CA LEU A 94 -18.70 -14.41 18.26
C LEU A 94 -19.94 -15.25 18.64
N PRO A 95 -20.45 -16.16 17.78
CA PRO A 95 -21.59 -17.02 18.14
C PRO A 95 -21.25 -18.09 19.20
N ARG A 96 -19.97 -18.41 19.41
CA ARG A 96 -19.52 -19.44 20.36
C ARG A 96 -19.18 -18.90 21.75
N ALA A 97 -19.25 -17.59 21.97
CA ALA A 97 -18.94 -16.99 23.25
C ALA A 97 -19.91 -17.46 24.35
N ALA A 98 -19.34 -17.94 25.47
CA ALA A 98 -20.10 -18.48 26.60
C ALA A 98 -20.13 -17.54 27.82
N THR A 99 -19.27 -16.52 27.84
CA THR A 99 -19.17 -15.53 28.92
C THR A 99 -19.20 -14.11 28.35
N VAL A 100 -19.63 -13.13 29.16
CA VAL A 100 -19.62 -11.71 28.74
C VAL A 100 -18.22 -11.25 28.36
N ARG A 101 -17.20 -11.65 29.13
CA ARG A 101 -15.78 -11.36 28.84
C ARG A 101 -15.36 -11.89 27.46
N ASP A 102 -15.70 -13.14 27.14
CA ASP A 102 -15.34 -13.74 25.87
C ASP A 102 -16.11 -13.10 24.71
N LEU A 103 -17.38 -12.72 24.93
CA LEU A 103 -18.19 -12.01 23.95
C LEU A 103 -17.62 -10.64 23.62
N VAL A 104 -17.24 -9.84 24.63
CA VAL A 104 -16.62 -8.52 24.41
C VAL A 104 -15.30 -8.66 23.65
N ARG A 105 -14.46 -9.64 24.00
CA ARG A 105 -13.21 -9.91 23.30
C ARG A 105 -13.45 -10.35 21.85
N ALA A 106 -14.42 -11.24 21.64
CA ALA A 106 -14.79 -11.72 20.30
C ALA A 106 -15.40 -10.60 19.44
N ALA A 107 -16.21 -9.72 20.04
CA ALA A 107 -16.79 -8.55 19.39
C ALA A 107 -15.70 -7.55 18.99
N ALA A 108 -14.76 -7.22 19.87
CA ALA A 108 -13.62 -6.36 19.54
C ALA A 108 -12.79 -6.96 18.39
N ALA A 109 -12.48 -8.26 18.45
CA ALA A 109 -11.75 -8.93 17.38
C ALA A 109 -12.53 -8.97 16.05
N ALA A 110 -13.86 -9.14 16.10
CA ALA A 110 -14.74 -9.09 14.93
C ALA A 110 -14.80 -7.69 14.34
N ALA A 111 -14.97 -6.65 15.15
CA ALA A 111 -14.94 -5.25 14.72
C ALA A 111 -13.63 -4.92 14.01
N ASP A 112 -12.48 -5.34 14.57
CA ASP A 112 -11.17 -5.14 13.93
C ASP A 112 -11.05 -5.90 12.60
N ARG A 113 -11.61 -7.12 12.50
CA ARG A 113 -11.63 -7.87 11.23
C ARG A 113 -12.49 -7.17 10.19
N ILE A 114 -13.66 -6.63 10.56
CA ILE A 114 -14.55 -5.89 9.65
C ILE A 114 -13.88 -4.59 9.21
N ARG A 115 -13.28 -3.81 10.13
CA ARG A 115 -12.53 -2.59 9.79
C ARG A 115 -11.37 -2.87 8.84
N ARG A 116 -10.67 -4.00 9.02
CA ARG A 116 -9.59 -4.44 8.12
C ARG A 116 -10.04 -4.75 6.69
N LEU A 117 -11.33 -4.97 6.44
CA LEU A 117 -11.86 -5.08 5.08
C LEU A 117 -11.78 -3.75 4.32
N GLY A 118 -11.70 -2.62 5.03
CA GLY A 118 -11.50 -1.29 4.43
C GLY A 118 -12.69 -0.76 3.62
N ALA A 119 -13.85 -1.42 3.67
CA ALA A 119 -15.08 -1.05 2.97
C ALA A 119 -16.09 -0.27 3.83
N PHE A 120 -15.84 -0.14 5.15
CA PHE A 120 -16.74 0.47 6.13
C PHE A 120 -16.05 1.62 6.85
N ASP A 121 -16.76 2.73 7.06
CA ASP A 121 -16.30 3.89 7.82
C ASP A 121 -16.58 3.69 9.32
N THR A 122 -17.78 3.20 9.65
CA THR A 122 -18.22 2.95 11.05
C THR A 122 -18.58 1.48 11.24
N VAL A 123 -18.18 0.92 12.38
CA VAL A 123 -18.53 -0.44 12.82
C VAL A 123 -18.91 -0.38 14.29
N SER A 124 -20.19 -0.59 14.58
CA SER A 124 -20.73 -0.70 15.94
C SER A 124 -21.31 -2.09 16.16
N ILE A 125 -21.01 -2.67 17.32
CA ILE A 125 -21.55 -3.96 17.74
C ILE A 125 -22.30 -3.72 19.03
N THR A 126 -23.62 -3.90 19.00
CA THR A 126 -24.51 -3.74 20.15
C THR A 126 -25.04 -5.09 20.60
N LEU A 127 -25.36 -5.18 21.89
CA LEU A 127 -25.87 -6.38 22.53
C LEU A 127 -27.30 -6.10 22.95
N ASP A 128 -28.25 -6.81 22.34
CA ASP A 128 -29.66 -6.66 22.64
C ASP A 128 -30.21 -7.89 23.38
N ALA A 129 -31.22 -7.67 24.21
CA ALA A 129 -31.89 -8.73 24.93
C ALA A 129 -32.73 -9.60 23.97
N ALA A 130 -32.71 -10.91 24.18
CA ALA A 130 -33.55 -11.81 23.41
C ALA A 130 -35.06 -11.50 23.63
N PRO A 131 -35.90 -11.58 22.58
CA PRO A 131 -37.34 -11.41 22.69
C PRO A 131 -37.96 -12.35 23.75
N PRO A 132 -39.03 -11.92 24.44
CA PRO A 132 -39.71 -12.74 25.45
C PRO A 132 -40.37 -13.96 24.77
N GLY A 133 -39.74 -15.13 24.92
CA GLY A 133 -40.20 -16.38 24.27
C GLY A 133 -39.10 -17.44 24.09
N ILE A 134 -37.83 -17.08 24.25
CA ILE A 134 -36.69 -18.00 24.06
C ILE A 134 -36.31 -18.65 25.40
N PRO A 135 -36.27 -20.00 25.51
CA PRO A 135 -35.88 -20.68 26.75
C PRO A 135 -34.38 -20.56 27.04
N GLY A 136 -34.03 -19.83 28.08
CA GLY A 136 -32.68 -19.74 28.63
C GLY A 136 -32.43 -18.41 29.31
N ASN A 137 -32.07 -18.43 30.59
CA ASN A 137 -31.97 -17.25 31.46
C ASN A 137 -30.88 -16.22 31.11
N ALA A 138 -30.31 -16.25 29.90
CA ALA A 138 -29.26 -15.31 29.45
C ALA A 138 -29.02 -15.38 27.92
N ALA A 139 -30.09 -15.39 27.11
CA ALA A 139 -29.98 -15.32 25.65
C ALA A 139 -29.79 -13.86 25.18
N VAL A 140 -28.80 -13.62 24.32
CA VAL A 140 -28.46 -12.29 23.79
C VAL A 140 -28.44 -12.34 22.27
N ILE A 141 -28.95 -11.29 21.62
CA ILE A 141 -28.83 -11.06 20.19
C ILE A 141 -27.70 -10.06 19.97
N VAL A 142 -26.79 -10.36 19.05
CA VAL A 142 -25.70 -9.44 18.71
C VAL A 142 -26.06 -8.74 17.41
N LEU A 143 -26.16 -7.42 17.47
CA LEU A 143 -26.44 -6.57 16.31
C LEU A 143 -25.11 -5.97 15.85
N VAL A 144 -24.79 -6.17 14.57
CA VAL A 144 -23.58 -5.65 13.92
C VAL A 144 -24.01 -4.61 12.90
N ASP A 145 -23.97 -3.35 13.30
CA ASP A 145 -24.31 -2.21 12.46
C ASP A 145 -23.04 -1.69 11.77
N VAL A 146 -23.03 -1.70 10.44
CA VAL A 146 -21.91 -1.22 9.64
C VAL A 146 -22.34 -0.09 8.72
N ALA A 147 -21.56 0.99 8.67
CA ALA A 147 -21.75 2.08 7.72
C ALA A 147 -20.71 1.96 6.61
N GLU A 148 -21.16 1.77 5.37
CA GLU A 148 -20.27 1.66 4.21
C GLU A 148 -19.59 2.99 3.89
N ALA A 149 -18.35 2.89 3.39
CA ALA A 149 -17.57 4.06 3.03
C ALA A 149 -18.24 4.84 1.89
N ARG A 150 -18.49 6.14 2.11
CA ARG A 150 -19.13 7.02 1.10
C ARG A 150 -18.24 7.19 -0.14
N GLY A 151 -16.91 7.24 0.05
CA GLY A 151 -15.92 7.40 -1.02
C GLY A 151 -15.50 6.08 -1.68
N ARG A 152 -15.83 5.89 -2.97
CA ARG A 152 -15.40 4.73 -3.76
C ARG A 152 -14.00 4.84 -4.33
N ALA A 153 -13.56 6.07 -4.62
CA ALA A 153 -12.33 6.37 -5.32
C ALA A 153 -11.47 7.29 -4.49
N ALA A 154 -10.19 6.97 -4.37
CA ALA A 154 -9.17 7.86 -3.85
C ALA A 154 -8.10 8.02 -4.93
N GLY A 155 -7.83 9.26 -5.31
CA GLY A 155 -6.77 9.61 -6.25
C GLY A 155 -5.64 10.33 -5.53
N GLU A 156 -4.40 10.02 -5.90
CA GLU A 156 -3.21 10.72 -5.45
C GLU A 156 -2.42 11.12 -6.70
N LEU A 157 -2.02 12.39 -6.81
CA LEU A 157 -1.14 12.89 -7.87
C LEU A 157 0.01 13.64 -7.21
N GLY A 158 1.23 13.30 -7.58
CA GLY A 158 2.45 13.88 -7.03
C GLY A 158 3.47 14.15 -8.11
N ILE A 159 4.14 15.29 -8.03
CA ILE A 159 5.26 15.64 -8.89
C ILE A 159 6.52 15.60 -8.04
N PHE A 160 7.49 14.78 -8.43
CA PHE A 160 8.72 14.55 -7.71
C PHE A 160 9.90 15.08 -8.52
N ALA A 161 10.45 16.23 -8.10
CA ALA A 161 11.66 16.77 -8.67
C ALA A 161 12.87 16.43 -7.79
N ASN A 162 13.82 15.68 -8.34
CA ASN A 162 15.07 15.37 -7.65
C ASN A 162 16.21 16.23 -8.21
N LYS A 163 16.62 17.24 -7.43
CA LYS A 163 17.72 18.15 -7.78
C LYS A 163 19.05 17.42 -7.99
N GLY A 164 19.28 16.29 -7.30
CA GLY A 164 20.53 15.54 -7.38
C GLY A 164 20.68 14.69 -8.65
N THR A 165 19.59 14.22 -9.23
CA THR A 165 19.59 13.45 -10.50
C THR A 165 19.18 14.30 -11.69
N ARG A 166 18.76 15.55 -11.47
CA ARG A 166 18.12 16.41 -12.48
C ARG A 166 16.96 15.70 -13.18
N SER A 167 16.30 14.78 -12.48
CA SER A 167 15.11 14.08 -12.96
C SER A 167 13.88 14.69 -12.28
N CYS A 168 12.81 14.77 -13.05
CA CYS A 168 11.48 15.07 -12.55
C CYS A 168 10.60 13.89 -12.94
N SER A 169 9.75 13.41 -12.04
CA SER A 169 8.78 12.39 -12.35
C SER A 169 7.40 12.80 -11.88
N VAL A 170 6.38 12.37 -12.61
CA VAL A 170 4.98 12.59 -12.27
C VAL A 170 4.37 11.24 -11.93
N GLN A 171 3.99 11.09 -10.68
CA GLN A 171 3.36 9.88 -10.15
C GLN A 171 1.87 10.13 -9.93
N GLY A 172 1.04 9.27 -10.48
CA GLY A 172 -0.40 9.25 -10.24
C GLY A 172 -0.83 7.88 -9.74
N SER A 173 -1.77 7.83 -8.79
CA SER A 173 -2.43 6.59 -8.42
C SER A 173 -3.92 6.80 -8.15
N VAL A 174 -4.70 5.78 -8.44
CA VAL A 174 -6.14 5.74 -8.20
C VAL A 174 -6.45 4.41 -7.53
N LYS A 175 -7.18 4.47 -6.41
CA LYS A 175 -7.63 3.31 -5.63
C LYS A 175 -9.15 3.31 -5.62
N LEU A 176 -9.75 2.23 -6.10
CA LEU A 176 -11.19 1.98 -6.09
C LEU A 176 -11.51 0.88 -5.08
N LYS A 177 -12.36 1.19 -4.10
CA LYS A 177 -12.74 0.25 -3.04
C LYS A 177 -14.14 -0.32 -3.25
N ASN A 178 -14.26 -1.64 -3.08
CA ASN A 178 -15.50 -2.39 -3.00
C ASN A 178 -16.42 -2.16 -4.22
N LEU A 179 -15.92 -2.42 -5.43
CA LEU A 179 -16.62 -2.22 -6.70
C LEU A 179 -17.68 -3.32 -6.97
N PHE A 180 -17.40 -4.57 -6.59
CA PHE A 180 -18.20 -5.77 -6.80
C PHE A 180 -18.85 -6.30 -5.50
N GLY A 181 -18.62 -5.63 -4.38
CA GLY A 181 -19.22 -5.98 -3.09
C GLY A 181 -18.46 -7.04 -2.28
N TYR A 182 -17.22 -7.38 -2.66
CA TYR A 182 -16.36 -8.36 -1.95
C TYR A 182 -15.31 -7.69 -1.05
N CYS A 183 -15.45 -6.39 -0.78
CA CYS A 183 -14.45 -5.57 -0.12
C CYS A 183 -13.10 -5.54 -0.86
N GLU A 184 -13.10 -5.78 -2.17
CA GLU A 184 -11.90 -5.77 -2.97
C GLU A 184 -11.40 -4.34 -3.23
N THR A 185 -10.10 -4.16 -3.28
CA THR A 185 -9.46 -2.88 -3.61
C THR A 185 -8.77 -3.02 -4.95
N TRP A 186 -9.21 -2.26 -5.93
CA TRP A 186 -8.53 -2.10 -7.20
C TRP A 186 -7.60 -0.90 -7.12
N ASP A 187 -6.37 -1.04 -7.56
CA ASP A 187 -5.42 0.04 -7.62
C ASP A 187 -4.82 0.15 -9.03
N ALA A 188 -4.62 1.37 -9.47
CA ALA A 188 -3.91 1.70 -10.70
C ALA A 188 -2.91 2.81 -10.38
N SER A 189 -1.66 2.66 -10.77
CA SER A 189 -0.61 3.63 -10.53
C SER A 189 0.28 3.77 -11.75
N GLY A 190 0.69 5.00 -12.04
CA GLY A 190 1.62 5.34 -13.10
C GLY A 190 2.71 6.27 -12.59
N ASP A 191 3.94 6.07 -13.02
CA ASP A 191 5.06 6.98 -12.85
C ASP A 191 5.64 7.32 -14.23
N LEU A 192 5.73 8.61 -14.52
CA LEU A 192 6.28 9.15 -15.76
C LEU A 192 7.49 10.02 -15.41
N GLY A 193 8.69 9.49 -15.62
CA GLY A 193 9.93 10.23 -15.50
C GLY A 193 10.29 11.00 -16.77
N LEU A 194 10.75 12.24 -16.61
CA LEU A 194 11.33 13.04 -17.68
C LEU A 194 12.62 12.41 -18.26
N ASP A 195 13.20 11.43 -17.56
CA ASP A 195 14.28 10.56 -18.02
C ASP A 195 13.81 9.42 -18.93
N GLN A 196 12.59 9.51 -19.49
CA GLN A 196 11.97 8.49 -20.35
C GLN A 196 11.67 7.17 -19.63
N THR A 197 11.56 7.22 -18.30
CA THR A 197 11.07 6.11 -17.50
C THR A 197 9.55 6.15 -17.43
N VAL A 198 8.91 5.02 -17.74
CA VAL A 198 7.46 4.86 -17.66
C VAL A 198 7.18 3.59 -16.89
N GLU A 199 6.58 3.72 -15.72
CA GLU A 199 6.08 2.60 -14.93
C GLU A 199 4.56 2.70 -14.88
N LEU A 200 3.85 1.66 -15.32
CA LEU A 200 2.41 1.54 -15.17
C LEU A 200 2.12 0.23 -14.45
N SER A 201 1.23 0.28 -13.47
CA SER A 201 0.82 -0.93 -12.79
C SER A 201 -0.63 -0.86 -12.34
N THR A 202 -1.26 -2.02 -12.34
CA THR A 202 -2.65 -2.19 -11.92
C THR A 202 -2.78 -3.46 -11.10
N GLY A 203 -3.55 -3.41 -10.04
CA GLY A 203 -3.71 -4.50 -9.11
C GLY A 203 -5.11 -4.62 -8.57
N VAL A 204 -5.40 -5.81 -8.06
CA VAL A 204 -6.59 -6.11 -7.28
C VAL A 204 -6.15 -6.84 -6.00
N ALA A 205 -6.63 -6.34 -4.87
CA ALA A 205 -6.45 -6.94 -3.56
C ALA A 205 -7.81 -7.38 -3.03
N ILE A 206 -7.99 -8.68 -2.85
CA ILE A 206 -9.18 -9.27 -2.27
C ILE A 206 -8.83 -9.68 -0.84
N PRO A 207 -9.42 -9.04 0.20
CA PRO A 207 -9.01 -9.25 1.58
C PRO A 207 -9.26 -10.68 2.05
N ARG A 208 -10.28 -11.35 1.50
CA ARG A 208 -10.64 -12.71 1.86
C ARG A 208 -11.37 -13.41 0.72
N ILE A 209 -11.00 -14.66 0.44
CA ILE A 209 -11.71 -15.53 -0.51
C ILE A 209 -12.33 -16.68 0.28
N GLY A 210 -13.64 -16.59 0.54
CA GLY A 210 -14.39 -17.62 1.27
C GLY A 210 -13.79 -17.94 2.65
N ALA A 211 -13.42 -19.20 2.86
CA ALA A 211 -12.87 -19.68 4.13
C ALA A 211 -11.38 -19.34 4.34
N ILE A 212 -10.65 -18.94 3.30
CA ILE A 212 -9.21 -18.67 3.39
C ILE A 212 -9.01 -17.25 3.96
N PRO A 213 -8.39 -17.10 5.14
CA PRO A 213 -8.30 -15.80 5.83
C PRO A 213 -7.21 -14.88 5.27
N THR A 214 -6.46 -15.32 4.25
CA THR A 214 -5.31 -14.59 3.70
C THR A 214 -5.73 -13.74 2.51
N PRO A 215 -5.34 -12.46 2.46
CA PRO A 215 -5.64 -11.60 1.33
C PRO A 215 -4.88 -12.07 0.09
N LEU A 216 -5.60 -12.18 -1.03
CA LEU A 216 -5.04 -12.47 -2.34
C LEU A 216 -4.78 -11.15 -3.05
N VAL A 217 -3.56 -10.95 -3.54
CA VAL A 217 -3.19 -9.76 -4.31
C VAL A 217 -2.71 -10.20 -5.68
N ALA A 218 -3.30 -9.67 -6.74
CA ALA A 218 -2.83 -9.86 -8.10
C ALA A 218 -2.45 -8.50 -8.70
N ARG A 219 -1.31 -8.41 -9.36
CA ARG A 219 -0.81 -7.17 -9.97
C ARG A 219 -0.26 -7.45 -11.35
N ILE A 220 -0.57 -6.57 -12.29
CA ILE A 220 0.04 -6.49 -13.61
C ILE A 220 0.84 -5.19 -13.67
N SER A 221 2.04 -5.25 -14.23
CA SER A 221 2.98 -4.13 -14.29
C SER A 221 3.62 -4.08 -15.66
N PHE A 222 3.93 -2.86 -16.08
CA PHE A 222 4.67 -2.52 -17.27
C PHE A 222 5.71 -1.47 -16.89
N LEU A 223 6.97 -1.72 -17.23
CA LEU A 223 8.07 -0.80 -17.02
C LEU A 223 8.81 -0.64 -18.35
N SER A 224 9.03 0.61 -18.75
CA SER A 224 9.92 0.99 -19.83
C SER A 224 10.95 1.94 -19.27
N GLU A 225 12.21 1.51 -19.23
CA GLU A 225 13.30 2.29 -18.66
C GLU A 225 14.45 2.40 -19.66
N ASP A 226 14.92 3.63 -19.84
CA ASP A 226 16.16 3.92 -20.56
C ASP A 226 17.27 4.06 -19.52
N TRP A 227 18.22 3.13 -19.54
CA TRP A 227 19.28 3.08 -18.56
C TRP A 227 20.26 4.23 -18.80
N LEU A 228 20.02 5.47 -18.39
CA LEU A 228 20.86 6.64 -18.75
C LEU A 228 22.40 6.48 -18.64
N LYS A 229 22.91 5.56 -17.79
CA LYS A 229 24.34 5.24 -17.65
C LYS A 229 24.89 4.20 -18.65
N SER A 230 24.02 3.54 -19.40
CA SER A 230 24.28 2.49 -20.39
C SER A 230 23.44 2.77 -21.64
N SER A 231 23.86 2.45 -22.86
CA SER A 231 23.01 2.71 -24.04
C SER A 231 21.84 1.73 -24.20
N LEU A 232 21.32 1.21 -23.09
CA LEU A 232 20.40 0.08 -23.02
C LEU A 232 18.96 0.56 -22.76
N LYS A 233 18.03 -0.01 -23.51
CA LYS A 233 16.58 0.15 -23.28
C LYS A 233 16.00 -1.16 -22.76
N GLU A 234 15.29 -1.09 -21.65
CA GLU A 234 14.65 -2.23 -21.02
C GLU A 234 13.13 -2.05 -21.03
N HIS A 235 12.44 -3.08 -21.50
CA HIS A 235 10.99 -3.21 -21.40
C HIS A 235 10.66 -4.44 -20.56
N MET A 236 9.82 -4.27 -19.55
CA MET A 236 9.40 -5.34 -18.65
C MET A 236 7.88 -5.34 -18.50
N MET A 237 7.28 -6.50 -18.66
CA MET A 237 5.87 -6.76 -18.37
C MET A 237 5.82 -7.81 -17.28
N GLY A 238 5.24 -7.50 -16.13
CA GLY A 238 5.22 -8.37 -14.96
C GLY A 238 3.80 -8.70 -14.51
N VAL A 239 3.57 -9.96 -14.16
CA VAL A 239 2.40 -10.42 -13.41
C VAL A 239 2.90 -10.92 -12.05
N SER A 240 2.30 -10.43 -10.96
CA SER A 240 2.61 -10.84 -9.60
C SER A 240 1.34 -11.33 -8.90
N VAL A 241 1.43 -12.46 -8.22
CA VAL A 241 0.35 -13.03 -7.40
C VAL A 241 0.87 -13.27 -5.98
N GLY A 242 0.32 -12.55 -5.01
CA GLY A 242 0.54 -12.76 -3.58
C GLY A 242 -0.22 -14.00 -3.12
N LEU A 243 0.52 -15.06 -2.77
CA LEU A 243 -0.02 -16.36 -2.35
C LEU A 243 -0.34 -16.39 -0.86
N LEU A 244 0.44 -15.68 -0.05
CA LEU A 244 0.25 -15.58 1.40
C LEU A 244 0.66 -14.19 1.85
N SER A 245 -0.24 -13.50 2.55
CA SER A 245 0.09 -12.25 3.21
C SER A 245 -0.49 -12.29 4.62
N THR A 246 0.40 -12.19 5.60
CA THR A 246 0.08 -12.13 7.03
C THR A 246 0.64 -10.82 7.57
N MET A 247 0.63 -10.63 8.90
CA MET A 247 1.16 -9.39 9.50
C MET A 247 2.63 -9.13 9.13
N ASN A 248 3.46 -10.17 9.14
CA ASN A 248 4.90 -10.03 8.94
C ASN A 248 5.42 -10.83 7.75
N HIS A 249 4.71 -11.88 7.32
CA HIS A 249 5.14 -12.75 6.22
C HIS A 249 4.37 -12.45 4.94
N ASN A 250 5.09 -12.32 3.84
CA ASN A 250 4.55 -12.15 2.51
C ASN A 250 5.22 -13.14 1.55
N LEU A 251 4.43 -13.89 0.80
CA LEU A 251 4.87 -14.82 -0.23
C LEU A 251 4.18 -14.44 -1.54
N ALA A 252 4.97 -14.15 -2.56
CA ALA A 252 4.48 -13.79 -3.88
C ALA A 252 5.18 -14.61 -4.97
N TYR A 253 4.42 -14.94 -6.01
CA TYR A 253 4.93 -15.47 -7.26
C TYR A 253 4.93 -14.37 -8.32
N ASN A 254 6.09 -14.13 -8.94
CA ASN A 254 6.28 -13.13 -9.98
C ASN A 254 6.62 -13.84 -11.29
N LEU A 255 6.03 -13.36 -12.37
CA LEU A 255 6.30 -13.76 -13.73
C LEU A 255 6.50 -12.51 -14.57
N SER A 256 7.71 -12.27 -15.04
CA SER A 256 8.05 -11.09 -15.84
C SER A 256 8.63 -11.45 -17.19
N TRP A 257 8.04 -10.92 -18.24
CA TRP A 257 8.56 -10.93 -19.59
C TRP A 257 9.39 -9.67 -19.82
N ARG A 258 10.67 -9.86 -20.13
CA ARG A 258 11.62 -8.78 -20.32
C ARG A 258 12.15 -8.77 -21.74
N THR A 259 12.36 -7.58 -22.29
CA THR A 259 13.08 -7.35 -23.55
C THR A 259 14.16 -6.31 -23.34
N ILE A 260 15.39 -6.67 -23.65
CA ILE A 260 16.52 -5.74 -23.60
C ILE A 260 17.00 -5.46 -25.02
N THR A 261 17.08 -4.17 -25.37
CA THR A 261 17.54 -3.70 -26.68
C THR A 261 18.72 -2.74 -26.52
N ASP A 262 19.81 -3.01 -27.22
CA ASP A 262 20.96 -2.10 -27.31
C ASP A 262 20.77 -1.15 -28.50
N ARG A 263 20.67 0.16 -28.22
CA ARG A 263 20.42 1.17 -29.26
C ARG A 263 21.71 1.67 -29.92
N ALA A 264 22.82 1.75 -29.17
CA ALA A 264 24.09 2.26 -29.70
C ALA A 264 25.00 1.15 -30.23
N LEU A 265 24.65 -0.13 -30.05
CA LEU A 265 25.49 -1.28 -30.41
C LEU A 265 26.86 -1.24 -29.72
N MET A 266 26.95 -0.54 -28.58
CA MET A 266 28.17 -0.35 -27.79
C MET A 266 28.21 -1.28 -26.57
N SER A 267 27.27 -2.23 -26.44
CA SER A 267 27.24 -3.16 -25.32
C SER A 267 28.42 -4.14 -25.34
N SER A 268 28.95 -4.44 -24.16
CA SER A 268 30.02 -5.43 -24.00
C SER A 268 29.54 -6.83 -24.39
N ASN A 269 30.46 -7.73 -24.76
CA ASN A 269 30.11 -9.10 -25.15
C ASN A 269 29.29 -9.85 -24.08
N SER A 270 29.49 -9.54 -22.79
CA SER A 270 28.70 -10.13 -21.69
C SER A 270 27.25 -9.64 -21.66
N ILE A 271 26.99 -8.39 -22.06
CA ILE A 271 25.65 -7.81 -22.16
C ILE A 271 24.96 -8.28 -23.43
N ARG A 272 25.69 -8.40 -24.54
CA ARG A 272 25.17 -8.90 -25.83
C ARG A 272 24.53 -10.28 -25.73
N GLY A 273 25.07 -11.17 -24.88
CA GLY A 273 24.49 -12.49 -24.62
C GLY A 273 23.18 -12.47 -23.82
N GLN A 274 22.81 -11.33 -23.22
CA GLN A 274 21.57 -11.14 -22.46
C GLN A 274 20.53 -10.27 -23.20
N LEU A 275 20.84 -9.81 -24.42
CA LEU A 275 19.91 -9.04 -25.23
C LEU A 275 18.74 -9.89 -25.73
N GLY A 276 17.64 -9.22 -26.05
CA GLY A 276 16.42 -9.83 -26.55
C GLY A 276 15.45 -10.22 -25.42
N HIS A 277 14.59 -11.20 -25.72
CA HIS A 277 13.52 -11.60 -24.82
C HIS A 277 13.98 -12.62 -23.78
N SER A 278 13.59 -12.40 -22.54
CA SER A 278 13.71 -13.36 -21.45
C SER A 278 12.44 -13.42 -20.60
N LEU A 279 12.07 -14.63 -20.19
CA LEU A 279 10.99 -14.89 -19.25
C LEU A 279 11.59 -15.25 -17.90
N LEU A 280 11.31 -14.42 -16.90
CA LEU A 280 11.75 -14.61 -15.52
C LEU A 280 10.54 -15.02 -14.68
N SER A 281 10.64 -16.17 -14.03
CA SER A 281 9.70 -16.53 -12.97
C SER A 281 10.43 -16.66 -11.65
N SER A 282 9.84 -16.09 -10.60
CA SER A 282 10.41 -16.11 -9.27
C SER A 282 9.37 -16.24 -8.17
N ILE A 283 9.71 -16.99 -7.13
CA ILE A 283 8.96 -17.00 -5.87
C ILE A 283 9.75 -16.13 -4.89
N LYS A 284 9.10 -15.11 -4.33
CA LYS A 284 9.68 -14.19 -3.35
C LYS A 284 8.96 -14.35 -2.02
N TYR A 285 9.73 -14.68 -0.99
CA TYR A 285 9.33 -14.63 0.40
C TYR A 285 9.95 -13.40 1.07
N ALA A 286 9.16 -12.69 1.86
CA ALA A 286 9.59 -11.54 2.64
C ALA A 286 9.04 -11.65 4.06
N TYR A 287 9.91 -11.45 5.04
CA TYR A 287 9.59 -11.37 6.45
C TYR A 287 10.00 -9.98 6.97
N LYS A 288 9.02 -9.17 7.33
CA LYS A 288 9.20 -7.78 7.75
C LYS A 288 8.70 -7.58 9.17
N VAL A 289 9.52 -6.94 9.99
CA VAL A 289 9.13 -6.47 11.32
C VAL A 289 9.62 -5.04 11.48
N ASP A 290 8.72 -4.15 11.89
CA ASP A 290 9.03 -2.74 12.17
C ASP A 290 8.48 -2.38 13.54
N GLN A 291 9.37 -2.21 14.52
CA GLN A 291 9.06 -1.81 15.89
C GLN A 291 9.62 -0.42 16.20
N ARG A 292 9.83 0.41 15.17
CA ARG A 292 10.22 1.81 15.35
C ARG A 292 9.03 2.63 15.82
N ASP A 293 9.31 3.63 16.63
CA ASP A 293 8.34 4.62 17.11
C ASP A 293 7.72 5.46 15.99
N SER A 294 8.52 5.81 14.98
CA SER A 294 8.08 6.56 13.80
C SER A 294 8.78 6.08 12.54
N ARG A 295 8.05 6.05 11.42
CA ARG A 295 8.59 5.66 10.10
C ARG A 295 9.42 6.77 9.46
N ILE A 296 9.04 8.03 9.67
CA ILE A 296 9.66 9.19 9.00
C ILE A 296 10.89 9.66 9.79
N ARG A 297 10.78 9.70 11.11
CA ARG A 297 11.88 10.11 11.99
C ARG A 297 11.97 9.14 13.18
N PRO A 298 12.61 7.97 13.00
CA PRO A 298 12.80 7.02 14.08
C PRO A 298 13.66 7.63 15.19
N THR A 299 13.19 7.55 16.43
CA THR A 299 13.97 7.93 17.63
C THR A 299 14.29 6.74 18.52
N ARG A 300 13.47 5.68 18.45
CA ARG A 300 13.67 4.45 19.22
C ARG A 300 13.12 3.24 18.49
N GLY A 301 13.86 2.14 18.56
CA GLY A 301 13.40 0.82 18.14
C GLY A 301 14.23 0.26 17.00
N TYR A 302 13.71 -0.78 16.36
CA TYR A 302 14.40 -1.46 15.28
C TYR A 302 13.42 -1.91 14.20
N ALA A 303 13.93 -2.05 12.98
CA ALA A 303 13.22 -2.64 11.87
C ALA A 303 14.17 -3.58 11.15
N TYR A 304 13.67 -4.74 10.75
CA TYR A 304 14.42 -5.63 9.89
C TYR A 304 13.53 -6.24 8.82
N LEU A 305 14.16 -6.53 7.69
CA LEU A 305 13.58 -7.23 6.57
C LEU A 305 14.51 -8.37 6.18
N PHE A 306 13.94 -9.55 6.10
CA PHE A 306 14.56 -10.72 5.49
C PHE A 306 13.79 -11.05 4.21
N SER A 307 14.47 -11.18 3.07
CA SER A 307 13.85 -11.64 1.83
C SER A 307 14.63 -12.78 1.22
N SER A 308 13.91 -13.81 0.76
CA SER A 308 14.45 -14.95 0.03
C SER A 308 13.68 -15.10 -1.26
N GLN A 309 14.38 -15.10 -2.38
CA GLN A 309 13.82 -15.22 -3.72
C GLN A 309 14.47 -16.39 -4.44
N VAL A 310 13.65 -17.22 -5.08
CA VAL A 310 14.11 -18.30 -5.96
C VAL A 310 13.61 -17.99 -7.36
N GLY A 311 14.53 -17.81 -8.31
CA GLY A 311 14.22 -17.46 -9.69
C GLY A 311 14.65 -18.52 -10.70
N GLY A 312 14.14 -18.41 -11.93
CA GLY A 312 14.40 -19.36 -13.03
C GLY A 312 13.57 -20.63 -12.95
N LEU A 313 12.37 -20.56 -12.35
CA LEU A 313 11.50 -21.71 -12.16
C LEU A 313 10.79 -22.15 -13.46
N ALA A 314 10.78 -21.31 -14.49
CA ALA A 314 10.10 -21.57 -15.75
C ALA A 314 10.85 -22.64 -16.57
N PRO A 315 10.13 -23.58 -17.22
CA PRO A 315 10.76 -24.65 -17.99
C PRO A 315 11.64 -24.19 -19.16
N GLU A 316 11.34 -23.03 -19.76
CA GLU A 316 12.03 -22.48 -20.94
C GLU A 316 12.81 -21.19 -20.64
N SER A 317 13.16 -20.90 -19.38
CA SER A 317 13.94 -19.69 -19.08
C SER A 317 15.36 -19.81 -19.63
N LYS A 318 15.77 -18.87 -20.48
CA LYS A 318 17.18 -18.70 -20.90
C LYS A 318 18.11 -18.37 -19.73
N ASP A 319 17.50 -17.83 -18.66
CA ASP A 319 18.18 -17.39 -17.46
C ASP A 319 18.51 -18.53 -16.50
N ALA A 320 19.61 -18.37 -15.77
CA ALA A 320 20.05 -19.29 -14.73
C ALA A 320 19.04 -19.38 -13.59
N ARG A 321 18.93 -20.57 -12.97
CA ARG A 321 18.24 -20.72 -11.69
C ARG A 321 19.10 -20.10 -10.61
N TYR A 322 18.51 -19.28 -9.74
CA TYR A 322 19.25 -18.60 -8.68
C TYR A 322 18.44 -18.55 -7.40
N ILE A 323 19.16 -18.45 -6.29
CA ILE A 323 18.62 -18.04 -4.98
C ILE A 323 19.21 -16.68 -4.66
N ARG A 324 18.36 -15.73 -4.31
CA ARG A 324 18.73 -14.40 -3.83
C ARG A 324 18.26 -14.27 -2.39
N GLN A 325 19.17 -13.92 -1.50
CA GLN A 325 18.87 -13.62 -0.10
C GLN A 325 19.25 -12.18 0.20
N GLU A 326 18.37 -11.47 0.90
CA GLU A 326 18.53 -10.07 1.30
C GLU A 326 18.20 -9.91 2.77
N ILE A 327 19.01 -9.10 3.46
CA ILE A 327 18.82 -8.69 4.84
C ILE A 327 19.01 -7.17 4.92
N ASP A 328 18.03 -6.45 5.45
CA ASP A 328 18.13 -5.03 5.80
C ASP A 328 17.79 -4.90 7.29
N LEU A 329 18.72 -4.40 8.10
CA LEU A 329 18.56 -4.15 9.52
C LEU A 329 18.76 -2.67 9.81
N ARG A 330 17.83 -2.07 10.55
CA ARG A 330 17.87 -0.67 10.99
C ARG A 330 17.58 -0.55 12.47
N VAL A 331 18.36 0.26 13.16
CA VAL A 331 18.25 0.48 14.60
C VAL A 331 18.30 1.98 14.88
N ALA A 332 17.38 2.43 15.73
CA ALA A 332 17.27 3.80 16.23
C ALA A 332 17.48 3.79 17.75
N LEU A 333 18.54 4.47 18.21
CA LEU A 333 18.93 4.55 19.61
C LEU A 333 18.76 5.99 20.11
N PRO A 334 17.93 6.24 21.15
CA PRO A 334 17.77 7.58 21.70
C PRO A 334 19.05 8.01 22.44
N LEU A 335 19.54 9.21 22.17
CA LEU A 335 20.72 9.77 22.81
C LEU A 335 20.44 10.35 24.21
N GLY A 336 19.17 10.44 24.61
CA GLY A 336 18.74 10.97 25.91
C GLY A 336 18.94 12.48 26.10
N VAL A 337 19.74 13.13 25.24
CA VAL A 337 19.96 14.58 25.21
C VAL A 337 19.38 15.19 23.94
N LEU A 338 18.83 16.41 24.05
CA LEU A 338 18.36 17.24 22.93
C LEU A 338 17.28 16.59 22.02
N ASN A 339 16.54 15.60 22.53
CA ASN A 339 15.63 14.77 21.72
C ASN A 339 16.32 14.15 20.48
N GLY A 340 17.62 13.90 20.56
CA GLY A 340 18.42 13.31 19.49
C GLY A 340 18.35 11.78 19.48
N ALA A 341 18.56 11.19 18.31
CA ALA A 341 18.68 9.74 18.14
C ALA A 341 19.78 9.39 17.14
N VAL A 342 20.48 8.28 17.40
CA VAL A 342 21.45 7.68 16.48
C VAL A 342 20.74 6.60 15.68
N ASN A 343 20.75 6.75 14.36
CA ASN A 343 20.22 5.76 13.44
C ASN A 343 21.38 5.04 12.75
N ALA A 344 21.45 3.72 12.90
CA ALA A 344 22.41 2.86 12.24
C ALA A 344 21.66 1.81 11.41
N GLY A 345 22.20 1.46 10.24
CA GLY A 345 21.61 0.44 9.39
C GLY A 345 22.65 -0.34 8.60
N VAL A 346 22.38 -1.62 8.37
CA VAL A 346 23.21 -2.54 7.60
C VAL A 346 22.32 -3.30 6.63
N ALA A 347 22.70 -3.30 5.36
CA ALA A 347 22.08 -4.12 4.33
C ALA A 347 23.11 -5.08 3.75
N ALA A 348 22.72 -6.34 3.57
CA ALA A 348 23.54 -7.38 2.99
C ALA A 348 22.69 -8.24 2.04
N GLY A 349 23.30 -8.76 0.99
CA GLY A 349 22.62 -9.65 0.05
C GLY A 349 23.59 -10.59 -0.65
N ILE A 350 23.11 -11.78 -0.98
CA ILE A 350 23.86 -12.80 -1.72
C ILE A 350 22.97 -13.39 -2.83
N ILE A 351 23.54 -13.57 -4.01
CA ILE A 351 22.92 -14.30 -5.12
C ILE A 351 23.76 -15.54 -5.37
N HIS A 352 23.15 -16.70 -5.20
CA HIS A 352 23.79 -17.99 -5.45
C HIS A 352 23.16 -18.65 -6.70
N PRO A 353 23.91 -18.89 -7.77
CA PRO A 353 23.42 -19.63 -8.93
C PRO A 353 23.21 -21.11 -8.56
N LEU A 354 22.01 -21.63 -8.77
CA LEU A 354 21.70 -23.06 -8.58
C LEU A 354 22.02 -23.89 -9.81
N ALA A 355 21.77 -23.34 -11.00
CA ALA A 355 22.06 -24.00 -12.26
C ALA A 355 22.48 -22.95 -13.29
N ARG A 356 23.50 -23.27 -14.10
CA ARG A 356 23.91 -22.39 -15.20
C ARG A 356 22.85 -22.41 -16.29
N GLY A 357 22.43 -21.21 -16.72
CA GLY A 357 21.56 -21.05 -17.89
C GLY A 357 22.30 -21.36 -19.19
N SER A 358 21.55 -21.51 -20.29
CA SER A 358 22.10 -21.79 -21.62
C SER A 358 23.04 -20.70 -22.15
N THR A 359 22.92 -19.49 -21.62
CA THR A 359 23.73 -18.31 -21.96
C THR A 359 25.06 -18.23 -21.22
N GLY A 360 25.35 -19.16 -20.29
CA GLY A 360 26.55 -19.13 -19.45
C GLY A 360 26.58 -17.99 -18.42
N SER A 361 25.53 -17.15 -18.37
CA SER A 361 25.39 -16.09 -17.37
C SER A 361 25.05 -16.65 -16.00
N ILE A 362 25.65 -16.08 -14.96
CA ILE A 362 25.47 -16.48 -13.55
C ILE A 362 24.13 -15.98 -13.00
N SER A 363 23.68 -14.79 -13.44
CA SER A 363 22.38 -14.22 -13.09
C SER A 363 21.90 -13.20 -14.14
N PRO A 364 20.58 -12.97 -14.27
CA PRO A 364 20.04 -11.90 -15.11
C PRO A 364 20.56 -10.53 -14.64
N LEU A 365 20.85 -9.61 -15.56
CA LEU A 365 21.25 -8.24 -15.24
C LEU A 365 20.28 -7.52 -14.28
N SER A 366 18.96 -7.70 -14.45
CA SER A 366 17.95 -7.07 -13.58
C SER A 366 17.98 -7.60 -12.15
N GLU A 367 18.47 -8.82 -11.97
CA GLU A 367 18.52 -9.51 -10.67
C GLU A 367 19.87 -9.34 -9.98
N GLN A 368 20.79 -8.53 -10.52
CA GLN A 368 22.03 -8.19 -9.84
C GLN A 368 21.79 -7.17 -8.72
N PHE A 369 22.72 -7.11 -7.78
CA PHE A 369 22.73 -6.05 -6.78
C PHE A 369 23.42 -4.83 -7.36
N TYR A 370 22.71 -3.71 -7.36
CA TYR A 370 23.29 -2.42 -7.69
C TYR A 370 23.60 -1.68 -6.38
N LEU A 371 24.87 -1.37 -6.20
CA LEU A 371 25.35 -0.60 -5.06
C LEU A 371 25.80 0.76 -5.58
N GLY A 372 25.18 1.82 -5.05
CA GLY A 372 25.48 3.21 -5.44
C GLY A 372 24.34 3.89 -6.19
N GLY A 373 24.29 5.21 -6.05
CA GLY A 373 23.23 6.08 -6.59
C GLY A 373 23.22 7.42 -5.85
N ASN A 374 22.49 8.41 -6.37
CA ASN A 374 22.53 9.80 -5.87
C ASN A 374 21.80 10.00 -4.52
N ARG A 375 21.46 8.90 -3.82
CA ARG A 375 20.96 8.92 -2.43
C ARG A 375 22.14 8.69 -1.48
N SER A 376 22.95 9.74 -1.28
CA SER A 376 23.96 9.87 -0.21
C SER A 376 25.13 8.87 -0.24
N LEU A 377 26.25 9.25 0.38
CA LEU A 377 27.47 8.45 0.61
C LEU A 377 27.24 7.15 1.43
N MET A 378 25.99 6.84 1.78
CA MET A 378 25.59 5.53 2.28
C MET A 378 25.21 4.65 1.10
N CYS A 379 26.07 3.67 0.79
CA CYS A 379 25.77 2.60 -0.16
C CYS A 379 24.43 1.93 0.22
N ARG A 380 23.33 2.36 -0.40
CA ARG A 380 22.05 1.65 -0.33
C ARG A 380 22.13 0.50 -1.33
N LEU A 381 21.87 -0.72 -0.85
CA LEU A 381 21.63 -1.86 -1.72
C LEU A 381 20.32 -1.60 -2.46
N GLY A 382 20.39 -1.35 -3.77
CA GLY A 382 19.22 -1.20 -4.61
C GLY A 382 18.54 -2.55 -4.81
N GLY A 383 17.29 -2.64 -4.35
CA GLY A 383 16.39 -3.76 -4.60
C GLY A 383 14.96 -3.38 -4.19
N PRO A 384 13.92 -4.05 -4.71
CA PRO A 384 12.51 -3.77 -4.44
C PRO A 384 12.07 -3.98 -2.97
N SER A 385 13.03 -4.17 -2.06
CA SER A 385 12.81 -4.56 -0.66
C SER A 385 13.52 -3.62 0.33
N SER A 386 14.12 -2.50 -0.05
CA SER A 386 14.77 -1.63 0.96
C SER A 386 13.75 -1.13 2.00
N LEU A 387 14.08 -1.23 3.29
CA LEU A 387 13.34 -0.48 4.31
C LEU A 387 13.54 1.02 4.03
N LEU A 388 12.59 1.88 4.42
CA LEU A 388 12.78 3.33 4.43
C LEU A 388 12.94 3.80 5.87
#